data_AF-A0A317QNT7-F1
#
_entry.id   AF-A0A317QNT7-F1
#
_cell.length_a   1.000
_cell.length_b   1.000
_cell.length_c   1.000
_cell.angle_alpha   90.00
_cell.angle_beta   90.00
_cell.angle_gamma   90.00
#
_symmetry.space_group_name_H-M   'P 1'
#
loop_
_entity.id
_entity.type
_entity.pdbx_description
1 polymer ?
#
loop_
_entity_poly.entity_id
_entity_poly.type
_entity_poly.pdbx_seq_one_letter_code
_entity_poly.pdbx_strand_id
1 'polypeptide(L)'
;MTLDPTGVNVASTAVVVVLLFLFMSVLAGSRLGRLAGIRTDAPFLLNPTGVRAISLVVAYPAALVAVWGLVYAVVAPLVETTALPVQAGFAGAGGVLVLTGARFARYLTFVVGGRTAVEGELPPHEVIAPDPVGDDVDLAHALQAARRGEWQQAAALLGATGDADVRYERTRVLAQESVHDSQWVEEWFAARPADPVVHAVRAELALQRAWAARGAAYADQTGEQQLRVFATGLDQAERLAERAVELAPEDPSPWATLVQMARGQQVPQEEFERRVQGLFDRAPHHVQGSFAVLQTLCEKWMGSTKAMFGTARELAADAPDGSAVCLLPVMAHVEHHLELETGRGGPAAAARHMASGATRTELRACVARWLAGPDGAPQPGARLFAHNVVAYAFWLADDADAARPHLEAIGRALDEFPWAYSGEPGEVLGVARRWAGLPVVAPAGRPAEPEPFTAG
;
A
#
# COMPACT_ATOMS: atom_id res chain seq x y z
N MET A 1 16.64 33.03 52.68
CA MET A 1 16.51 33.64 51.34
C MET A 1 15.12 33.33 50.83
N THR A 2 14.20 34.29 50.91
CA THR A 2 12.89 34.21 50.28
C THR A 2 13.10 34.38 48.77
N LEU A 3 12.86 33.31 48.00
CA LEU A 3 12.87 33.39 46.55
C LEU A 3 11.76 34.36 46.10
N ASP A 4 12.08 35.26 45.18
CA ASP A 4 11.11 36.06 44.41
C ASP A 4 10.00 35.13 43.85
N PRO A 5 8.72 35.54 43.81
CA PRO A 5 7.62 34.76 43.23
C PRO A 5 7.93 34.13 41.87
N THR A 6 8.82 34.73 41.07
CA THR A 6 9.33 34.20 39.81
C THR A 6 10.24 32.98 40.01
N GLY A 7 11.13 33.01 41.01
CA GLY A 7 11.99 31.87 41.40
C GLY A 7 11.19 30.72 42.00
N VAL A 8 10.09 31.01 42.68
CA VAL A 8 9.15 29.99 43.19
C VAL A 8 8.46 29.26 42.04
N ASN A 9 8.05 29.95 40.98
CA ASN A 9 7.45 29.32 39.79
C ASN A 9 8.43 28.44 39.02
N VAL A 10 9.70 28.86 38.88
CA VAL A 10 10.75 28.05 38.24
C VAL A 10 11.06 26.80 39.07
N ALA A 11 11.20 26.93 40.38
CA ALA A 11 11.42 25.80 41.27
C ALA A 11 10.23 24.82 41.25
N SER A 12 9.00 25.34 41.24
CA SER A 12 7.78 24.53 41.18
C SER A 12 7.68 23.75 39.87
N THR A 13 8.02 24.38 38.74
CA THR A 13 8.04 23.73 37.42
C THR A 13 9.10 22.63 37.36
N ALA A 14 10.29 22.88 37.91
CA ALA A 14 11.35 21.87 38.00
C ALA A 14 10.92 20.66 38.87
N VAL A 15 10.24 20.90 40.00
CA VAL A 15 9.71 19.82 40.86
C VAL A 15 8.65 18.99 40.14
N VAL A 16 7.74 19.62 39.40
CA VAL A 16 6.71 18.91 38.62
C VAL A 16 7.34 18.01 37.56
N VAL A 17 8.38 18.48 36.87
CA VAL A 17 9.12 17.68 35.87
C VAL A 17 9.82 16.48 36.52
N VAL A 18 10.45 16.67 37.68
CA VAL A 18 11.09 15.57 38.43
C VAL A 18 10.06 14.55 38.92
N LEU A 19 8.89 14.99 39.39
CA LEU A 19 7.82 14.10 39.85
C LEU A 19 7.18 13.31 38.69
N LEU A 20 6.98 13.95 37.54
CA LEU A 20 6.53 13.28 36.31
C LEU A 20 7.53 12.20 35.86
N PHE A 21 8.83 12.50 35.91
CA PHE A 21 9.89 11.55 35.58
C PHE A 21 9.88 10.34 36.54
N LEU A 22 9.71 10.59 37.84
CA LEU A 22 9.65 9.53 38.85
C LEU A 22 8.42 8.64 38.67
N PHE A 23 7.25 9.25 38.43
CA PHE A 23 5.99 8.54 38.22
C PHE A 23 6.04 7.65 36.97
N MET A 24 6.57 8.16 35.86
CA MET A 24 6.74 7.40 34.62
C MET A 24 7.74 6.25 34.77
N SER A 25 8.81 6.44 35.54
CA SER A 25 9.77 5.38 35.85
C SER A 25 9.13 4.24 36.66
N VAL A 26 8.29 4.58 37.63
CA VAL A 26 7.53 3.60 38.44
C VAL A 26 6.49 2.87 37.59
N LEU A 27 5.77 3.59 36.72
CA LEU A 27 4.77 2.99 35.83
C LEU A 27 5.42 1.99 34.85
N ALA A 28 6.59 2.33 34.29
CA ALA A 28 7.35 1.47 33.38
C ALA A 28 7.81 0.15 34.03
N GLY A 29 8.11 0.15 35.34
CA GLY A 29 8.44 -1.06 36.09
C GLY A 29 7.23 -1.91 36.52
N SER A 30 6.02 -1.35 36.44
CA SER A 30 4.80 -1.96 36.97
C SER A 30 4.18 -3.00 36.02
N ARG A 31 3.29 -3.86 36.55
CA ARG A 31 2.48 -4.79 35.73
C ARG A 31 1.54 -4.05 34.77
N LEU A 32 1.11 -2.83 35.12
CA LEU A 32 0.28 -1.97 34.27
C LEU A 32 1.06 -1.46 33.05
N GLY A 33 2.34 -1.09 33.21
CA GLY A 33 3.21 -0.70 32.10
C GLY A 33 3.41 -1.82 31.07
N ARG A 34 3.50 -3.08 31.54
CA ARG A 34 3.61 -4.25 30.66
C ARG A 34 2.34 -4.55 29.86
N LEU A 35 1.16 -4.30 30.42
CA LEU A 35 -0.13 -4.40 29.71
C LEU A 35 -0.28 -3.31 28.63
N ALA A 36 0.37 -2.16 28.81
CA ALA A 36 0.46 -1.08 27.84
C ALA A 36 1.62 -1.26 26.82
N GLY A 37 2.29 -2.43 26.80
CA GLY A 37 3.32 -2.76 25.80
C GLY A 37 4.77 -2.37 26.15
N ILE A 38 5.03 -1.86 27.37
CA ILE A 38 6.38 -1.44 27.80
C ILE A 38 7.19 -2.67 28.27
N ARG A 39 8.31 -2.98 27.60
CA ARG A 39 9.26 -4.06 27.99
C ARG A 39 10.62 -3.51 28.40
N THR A 40 11.24 -4.10 29.43
CA THR A 40 12.40 -3.54 30.14
C THR A 40 13.75 -4.21 29.78
N ASP A 41 13.76 -5.19 28.90
CA ASP A 41 14.79 -6.23 28.83
C ASP A 41 15.49 -6.40 27.45
N ALA A 42 15.34 -5.49 26.50
CA ALA A 42 16.00 -5.59 25.18
C ALA A 42 17.15 -4.56 24.97
N PRO A 43 18.34 -4.98 24.50
CA PRO A 43 19.47 -4.08 24.24
C PRO A 43 19.27 -3.20 23.00
N PHE A 44 19.70 -1.94 23.15
CA PHE A 44 19.49 -0.76 22.28
C PHE A 44 19.85 -0.91 20.79
N LEU A 45 20.72 -1.84 20.42
CA LEU A 45 21.24 -1.91 19.05
C LEU A 45 20.37 -2.72 18.08
N LEU A 46 19.30 -3.39 18.55
CA LEU A 46 18.57 -4.37 17.73
C LEU A 46 17.04 -4.26 17.78
N ASN A 47 16.44 -3.27 18.47
CA ASN A 47 14.97 -3.12 18.49
C ASN A 47 14.47 -1.70 18.87
N PRO A 48 13.72 -0.99 18.00
CA PRO A 48 13.26 0.38 18.24
C PRO A 48 12.06 0.51 19.20
N THR A 49 11.48 -0.57 19.73
CA THR A 49 10.39 -0.50 20.72
C THR A 49 10.86 -0.44 22.18
N GLY A 50 12.17 -0.28 22.43
CA GLY A 50 12.75 -0.20 23.77
C GLY A 50 12.55 1.16 24.46
N VAL A 51 12.67 1.16 25.79
CA VAL A 51 12.45 2.26 26.78
C VAL A 51 13.01 3.65 26.40
N ARG A 52 13.89 3.77 25.40
CA ARG A 52 14.45 5.07 24.96
C ARG A 52 13.62 5.86 23.95
N ALA A 53 12.59 5.28 23.32
CA ALA A 53 11.66 6.08 22.52
C ALA A 53 10.81 7.02 23.41
N ILE A 54 10.40 6.52 24.58
CA ILE A 54 9.78 7.33 25.64
C ILE A 54 10.79 8.34 26.20
N SER A 55 12.06 7.93 26.37
CA SER A 55 13.11 8.86 26.83
C SER A 55 13.30 10.04 25.86
N LEU A 56 13.17 9.85 24.55
CA LEU A 56 13.25 10.93 23.55
C LEU A 56 12.01 11.82 23.54
N VAL A 57 10.81 11.24 23.67
CA VAL A 57 9.54 11.99 23.74
C VAL A 57 9.43 12.83 25.02
N VAL A 58 10.04 12.38 26.13
CA VAL A 58 10.09 13.12 27.40
C VAL A 58 11.32 14.05 27.49
N ALA A 59 12.48 13.64 26.99
CA ALA A 59 13.69 14.46 27.02
C ALA A 59 13.61 15.67 26.08
N TYR A 60 12.82 15.61 25.00
CA TYR A 60 12.71 16.71 24.05
C TYR A 60 11.98 17.94 24.63
N PRO A 61 10.77 17.81 25.24
CA PRO A 61 10.17 18.89 26.02
C PRO A 61 11.05 19.37 27.18
N ALA A 62 11.74 18.44 27.86
CA ALA A 62 12.66 18.80 28.95
C ALA A 62 13.87 19.61 28.44
N ALA A 63 14.41 19.31 27.26
CA ALA A 63 15.48 20.06 26.62
C ALA A 63 15.01 21.44 26.17
N LEU A 64 13.79 21.58 25.65
CA LEU A 64 13.19 22.88 25.33
C LEU A 64 13.05 23.77 26.57
N VAL A 65 12.59 23.20 27.69
CA VAL A 65 12.50 23.90 28.99
C VAL A 65 13.89 24.24 29.53
N ALA A 66 14.87 23.36 29.38
CA ALA A 66 16.25 23.62 29.81
C ALA A 66 16.91 24.75 29.00
N VAL A 67 16.74 24.76 27.67
CA VAL A 67 17.23 25.84 26.80
C VAL A 67 16.54 27.16 27.12
N TRP A 68 15.22 27.14 27.33
CA TRP A 68 14.48 28.31 27.78
C TRP A 68 15.06 28.86 29.09
N GLY A 69 15.26 28.00 30.09
CA GLY A 69 15.79 28.38 31.40
C GLY A 69 17.24 28.90 31.36
N LEU A 70 18.10 28.30 30.54
CA LEU A 70 19.47 28.76 30.33
C LEU A 70 19.53 30.14 29.67
N VAL A 71 18.76 30.36 28.61
CA VAL A 71 18.70 31.66 27.93
C VAL A 71 18.14 32.73 28.87
N TYR A 72 17.10 32.40 29.63
CA TYR A 72 16.56 33.29 30.65
C TYR A 72 17.63 33.67 31.68
N ALA A 73 18.38 32.70 32.21
CA ALA A 73 19.40 32.93 33.24
C ALA A 73 20.57 33.80 32.76
N VAL A 74 20.91 33.74 31.47
CA VAL A 74 21.96 34.58 30.86
C VAL A 74 21.48 36.01 30.63
N VAL A 75 20.23 36.20 30.19
CA VAL A 75 19.69 37.52 29.84
C VAL A 75 19.20 38.29 31.06
N ALA A 76 18.62 37.61 32.05
CA ALA A 76 18.07 38.22 33.26
C ALA A 76 19.00 39.18 34.02
N PRO A 77 20.30 38.88 34.24
CA PRO A 77 21.20 39.81 34.93
C PRO A 77 21.64 41.01 34.07
N LEU A 78 21.33 41.03 32.77
CA LEU A 78 21.78 42.06 31.83
C LEU A 78 20.73 43.16 31.58
N VAL A 79 19.52 43.01 32.13
CA VAL A 79 18.40 43.93 31.88
C VAL A 79 17.54 44.09 33.12
N GLU A 80 17.06 45.31 33.36
CA GLU A 80 16.21 45.63 34.52
C GLU A 80 14.75 45.14 34.35
N THR A 81 14.39 44.64 33.17
CA THR A 81 13.02 44.18 32.86
C THR A 81 12.92 42.67 32.81
N THR A 82 11.81 42.12 33.31
CA THR A 82 11.54 40.67 33.26
C THR A 82 10.97 40.22 31.92
N ALA A 83 10.45 41.13 31.10
CA ALA A 83 9.84 40.80 29.82
C ALA A 83 10.87 40.30 28.78
N LEU A 84 12.04 40.94 28.71
CA LEU A 84 13.06 40.62 27.71
C LEU A 84 13.69 39.23 27.89
N PRO A 85 14.07 38.79 29.11
CA PRO A 85 14.57 37.44 29.36
C PRO A 85 13.54 36.34 29.06
N VAL A 86 12.25 36.56 29.37
CA VAL A 86 11.17 35.62 29.04
C VAL A 86 11.04 35.44 27.53
N GLN A 87 11.00 36.56 26.79
CA GLN A 87 10.88 36.54 25.32
C GLN A 87 12.09 35.87 24.67
N ALA A 88 13.30 36.15 25.15
CA ALA A 88 14.53 35.52 24.68
C ALA A 88 14.52 34.01 24.94
N GLY A 89 14.07 33.57 26.12
CA GLY A 89 13.91 32.15 26.45
C GLY A 89 12.96 31.44 25.50
N PHE A 90 11.79 32.03 25.21
CA PHE A 90 10.83 31.47 24.25
C PHE A 90 11.37 31.44 22.82
N ALA A 91 12.11 32.48 22.41
CA ALA A 91 12.77 32.49 21.11
C ALA A 91 13.84 31.38 20.99
N GLY A 92 14.62 31.14 22.06
CA GLY A 92 15.61 30.07 22.11
C GLY A 92 14.99 28.68 22.00
N ALA A 93 13.97 28.38 22.81
CA ALA A 93 13.24 27.12 22.73
C ALA A 93 12.49 26.96 21.38
N GLY A 94 11.87 28.03 20.88
CA GLY A 94 11.21 28.06 19.57
C GLY A 94 12.18 27.79 18.42
N GLY A 95 13.41 28.33 18.47
CA GLY A 95 14.45 28.05 17.49
C GLY A 95 14.87 26.58 17.47
N VAL A 96 15.04 25.96 18.64
CA VAL A 96 15.30 24.52 18.74
C VAL A 96 14.14 23.72 18.16
N LEU A 97 12.89 24.08 18.50
CA LEU A 97 11.69 23.43 17.98
C LEU A 97 11.59 23.54 16.45
N VAL A 98 11.88 24.69 15.85
CA VAL A 98 11.86 24.85 14.38
C VAL A 98 12.96 24.00 13.72
N LEU A 99 14.16 23.99 14.28
CA LEU A 99 15.31 23.28 13.71
C LEU A 99 15.24 21.75 13.86
N THR A 100 14.53 21.25 14.88
CA THR A 100 14.51 19.83 15.22
C THR A 100 13.11 19.20 15.19
N GLY A 101 12.05 20.02 15.11
CA GLY A 101 10.65 19.58 15.14
C GLY A 101 10.26 18.72 13.94
N ALA A 102 10.78 19.00 12.74
CA ALA A 102 10.55 18.14 11.57
C ALA A 102 11.19 16.74 11.74
N ARG A 103 12.36 16.67 12.38
CA ARG A 103 13.05 15.40 12.69
C ARG A 103 12.34 14.64 13.81
N PHE A 104 11.85 15.35 14.83
CA PHE A 104 11.09 14.77 15.93
C PHE A 104 9.68 14.31 15.51
N ALA A 105 9.02 15.05 14.61
CA ALA A 105 7.74 14.66 14.03
C ALA A 105 7.87 13.37 13.20
N ARG A 106 8.89 13.27 12.34
CA ARG A 106 9.24 12.00 11.65
C ARG A 106 9.48 10.85 12.63
N TYR A 107 10.14 11.12 13.75
CA TYR A 107 10.40 10.13 14.80
C TYR A 107 9.12 9.69 15.55
N LEU A 108 8.15 10.58 15.77
CA LEU A 108 6.86 10.23 16.36
C LEU A 108 6.01 9.39 15.40
N THR A 109 6.03 9.71 14.10
CA THR A 109 5.39 8.88 13.05
C THR A 109 6.00 7.48 13.01
N PHE A 110 7.32 7.37 13.21
CA PHE A 110 8.09 6.13 13.33
C PHE A 110 7.70 5.22 14.51
N VAL A 111 7.12 5.77 15.60
CA VAL A 111 6.67 4.99 16.77
C VAL A 111 5.21 4.52 16.64
N VAL A 112 4.40 5.21 15.83
CA VAL A 112 2.96 4.97 15.71
C VAL A 112 2.59 4.10 14.49
N GLY A 113 3.39 4.15 13.41
CA GLY A 113 3.21 3.30 12.23
C GLY A 113 3.88 1.93 12.42
N GLY A 114 3.11 0.95 12.86
CA GLY A 114 3.60 -0.42 13.01
C GLY A 114 4.20 -0.95 11.70
N ARG A 115 5.51 -1.27 11.76
CA ARG A 115 6.26 -2.14 10.84
C ARG A 115 6.92 -1.56 9.59
N THR A 116 6.59 -0.38 9.06
CA THR A 116 7.35 0.15 7.91
C THR A 116 8.59 0.96 8.27
N ALA A 117 8.72 1.38 9.52
CA ALA A 117 9.85 2.21 9.95
C ALA A 117 10.90 1.46 10.79
N VAL A 118 10.74 0.15 11.02
CA VAL A 118 11.54 -0.61 12.03
C VAL A 118 12.94 -1.01 11.55
N GLU A 119 13.24 -0.89 10.26
CA GLU A 119 14.56 -1.16 9.71
C GLU A 119 15.11 0.14 9.11
N GLY A 120 16.28 0.60 9.55
CA GLY A 120 16.86 1.89 9.13
C GLY A 120 16.87 2.07 7.61
N GLU A 121 16.97 3.34 7.15
CA GLU A 121 16.91 3.75 5.73
C GLU A 121 17.47 2.66 4.81
N LEU A 122 16.58 2.02 4.04
CA LEU A 122 16.98 1.03 3.04
C LEU A 122 17.97 1.71 2.09
N PRO A 123 19.18 1.14 1.90
CA PRO A 123 20.10 1.71 0.95
C PRO A 123 19.48 1.59 -0.45
N PRO A 124 19.76 2.52 -1.38
CA PRO A 124 19.04 2.59 -2.67
C PRO A 124 19.04 1.32 -3.51
N HIS A 125 20.02 0.42 -3.31
CA HIS A 125 20.10 -0.85 -4.02
C HIS A 125 19.12 -1.92 -3.49
N GLU A 126 18.57 -1.73 -2.28
CA GLU A 126 17.54 -2.60 -1.70
C GLU A 126 16.12 -2.14 -2.01
N VAL A 127 15.96 -0.93 -2.56
CA VAL A 127 14.66 -0.41 -3.04
C VAL A 127 14.39 -0.99 -4.43
N ILE A 128 13.24 -1.64 -4.59
CA ILE A 128 12.85 -2.28 -5.85
C ILE A 128 11.89 -1.38 -6.59
N ALA A 129 12.21 -1.02 -7.84
CA ALA A 129 11.28 -0.24 -8.66
C ALA A 129 10.06 -1.10 -9.07
N PRO A 130 8.85 -0.52 -9.16
CA PRO A 130 7.71 -1.19 -9.76
C PRO A 130 8.02 -1.70 -11.16
N ASP A 131 7.66 -2.95 -11.43
CA ASP A 131 7.80 -3.63 -12.72
C ASP A 131 6.56 -4.52 -12.91
N PRO A 132 5.42 -3.93 -13.31
CA PRO A 132 4.17 -4.65 -13.49
C PRO A 132 4.18 -5.59 -14.72
N VAL A 133 5.25 -5.56 -15.53
CA VAL A 133 5.42 -6.40 -16.73
C VAL A 133 6.05 -7.74 -16.38
N GLY A 134 6.98 -7.75 -15.43
CA GLY A 134 7.63 -8.96 -14.96
C GLY A 134 8.36 -9.73 -16.07
N ASP A 135 7.94 -10.97 -16.32
CA ASP A 135 8.52 -11.88 -17.32
C ASP A 135 7.75 -11.91 -18.65
N ASP A 136 6.69 -11.10 -18.82
CA ASP A 136 5.93 -11.02 -20.07
C ASP A 136 6.66 -10.17 -21.12
N VAL A 137 7.54 -10.84 -21.87
CA VAL A 137 8.35 -10.22 -22.95
C VAL A 137 7.48 -9.61 -24.05
N ASP A 138 6.34 -10.23 -24.36
CA ASP A 138 5.44 -9.75 -25.41
C ASP A 138 4.75 -8.44 -24.97
N LEU A 139 4.30 -8.38 -23.71
CA LEU A 139 3.76 -7.15 -23.11
C LEU A 139 4.83 -6.05 -23.05
N ALA A 140 6.07 -6.39 -22.67
CA ALA A 140 7.19 -5.45 -22.67
C ALA A 140 7.41 -4.83 -24.07
N HIS A 141 7.39 -5.67 -25.11
CA HIS A 141 7.54 -5.24 -26.50
C HIS A 141 6.36 -4.36 -26.95
N ALA A 142 5.13 -4.74 -26.62
CA ALA A 142 3.93 -3.96 -26.93
C ALA A 142 3.95 -2.58 -26.26
N LEU A 143 4.38 -2.49 -25.01
CA LEU A 143 4.55 -1.22 -24.29
C LEU A 143 5.61 -0.33 -24.93
N GLN A 144 6.76 -0.89 -25.34
CA GLN A 144 7.79 -0.13 -26.04
C GLN A 144 7.31 0.40 -27.40
N ALA A 145 6.48 -0.37 -28.12
CA ALA A 145 5.85 0.07 -29.36
C ALA A 145 4.80 1.17 -29.09
N ALA A 146 3.94 0.99 -28.09
CA ALA A 146 2.93 1.96 -27.68
C ALA A 146 3.55 3.31 -27.29
N ARG A 147 4.68 3.32 -26.58
CA ARG A 147 5.47 4.53 -26.25
C ARG A 147 6.02 5.26 -27.47
N ARG A 148 6.07 4.62 -28.63
CA ARG A 148 6.45 5.21 -29.92
C ARG A 148 5.22 5.57 -30.79
N GLY A 149 4.00 5.43 -30.25
CA GLY A 149 2.74 5.61 -30.98
C GLY A 149 2.29 4.40 -31.80
N GLU A 150 3.03 3.29 -31.78
CA GLU A 150 2.77 2.11 -32.61
C GLU A 150 1.75 1.16 -31.92
N TRP A 151 0.45 1.40 -32.15
CA TRP A 151 -0.61 0.62 -31.52
C TRP A 151 -0.76 -0.83 -32.02
N GLN A 152 -0.21 -1.16 -33.19
CA GLN A 152 -0.42 -2.44 -33.86
C GLN A 152 0.10 -3.62 -33.03
N GLN A 153 1.18 -3.43 -32.27
CA GLN A 153 1.74 -4.50 -31.43
C GLN A 153 0.84 -4.80 -30.22
N ALA A 154 0.29 -3.77 -29.59
CA ALA A 154 -0.70 -3.94 -28.52
C ALA A 154 -1.96 -4.63 -29.05
N ALA A 155 -2.46 -4.21 -30.22
CA ALA A 155 -3.62 -4.84 -30.86
C ALA A 155 -3.38 -6.32 -31.19
N ALA A 156 -2.22 -6.64 -31.78
CA ALA A 156 -1.85 -8.02 -32.11
C ALA A 156 -1.69 -8.88 -30.85
N LEU A 157 -1.04 -8.36 -29.81
CA LEU A 157 -0.87 -9.03 -28.53
C LEU A 157 -2.22 -9.38 -27.89
N LEU A 158 -3.10 -8.40 -27.73
CA LEU A 158 -4.40 -8.60 -27.09
C LEU A 158 -5.29 -9.53 -27.93
N GLY A 159 -5.28 -9.38 -29.26
CA GLY A 159 -6.04 -10.26 -30.17
C GLY A 159 -5.53 -11.70 -30.21
N ALA A 160 -4.25 -11.94 -29.98
CA ALA A 160 -3.66 -13.29 -29.91
C ALA A 160 -3.80 -13.94 -28.53
N THR A 161 -4.18 -13.18 -27.48
CA THR A 161 -4.28 -13.70 -26.11
C THR A 161 -5.64 -14.36 -25.87
N GLY A 162 -5.67 -15.69 -25.96
CA GLY A 162 -6.88 -16.49 -25.78
C GLY A 162 -7.37 -16.58 -24.33
N ASP A 163 -6.45 -16.66 -23.37
CA ASP A 163 -6.77 -16.72 -21.94
C ASP A 163 -7.33 -15.39 -21.44
N ALA A 164 -8.50 -15.44 -20.78
CA ALA A 164 -9.23 -14.24 -20.37
C ALA A 164 -8.51 -13.43 -19.28
N ASP A 165 -7.90 -14.11 -18.30
CA ASP A 165 -7.20 -13.43 -17.21
C ASP A 165 -5.88 -12.83 -17.70
N VAL A 166 -5.12 -13.55 -18.54
CA VAL A 166 -3.89 -13.01 -19.15
C VAL A 166 -4.22 -11.82 -20.07
N ARG A 167 -5.30 -11.92 -20.86
CA ARG A 167 -5.72 -10.80 -21.74
C ARG A 167 -6.13 -9.58 -20.92
N TYR A 168 -6.88 -9.79 -19.83
CA TYR A 168 -7.28 -8.70 -18.95
C TYR A 168 -6.09 -8.06 -18.22
N GLU A 169 -5.14 -8.86 -17.72
CA GLU A 169 -3.92 -8.36 -17.08
C GLU A 169 -3.08 -7.51 -18.05
N ARG A 170 -2.85 -7.99 -19.27
CA ARG A 170 -2.18 -7.22 -20.33
C ARG A 170 -2.91 -5.92 -20.65
N THR A 171 -4.25 -5.97 -20.73
CA THR A 171 -5.10 -4.80 -20.98
C THR A 171 -4.96 -3.77 -19.87
N ARG A 172 -5.02 -4.21 -18.61
CA ARG A 172 -4.85 -3.37 -17.41
C ARG A 172 -3.47 -2.70 -17.38
N VAL A 173 -2.39 -3.46 -17.62
CA VAL A 173 -1.02 -2.91 -17.62
C VAL A 173 -0.83 -1.91 -18.77
N LEU A 174 -1.27 -2.24 -19.99
CA LEU A 174 -1.25 -1.31 -21.12
C LEU A 174 -2.00 -0.01 -20.81
N ALA A 175 -3.16 -0.10 -20.17
CA ALA A 175 -3.96 1.05 -19.77
C ALA A 175 -3.28 1.87 -18.65
N GLN A 176 -2.78 1.22 -17.60
CA GLN A 176 -2.11 1.85 -16.47
C GLN A 176 -0.86 2.63 -16.92
N GLU A 177 -0.02 2.01 -17.76
CA GLU A 177 1.17 2.64 -18.34
C GLU A 177 0.85 3.79 -19.31
N SER A 178 -0.41 3.90 -19.75
CA SER A 178 -0.89 4.92 -20.69
C SER A 178 -1.76 6.00 -20.05
N VAL A 179 -1.84 6.04 -18.71
CA VAL A 179 -2.66 7.04 -17.97
C VAL A 179 -2.30 8.47 -18.38
N HIS A 180 -1.00 8.76 -18.53
CA HIS A 180 -0.50 10.10 -18.90
C HIS A 180 -0.29 10.30 -20.39
N ASP A 181 0.06 9.25 -21.13
CA ASP A 181 0.23 9.27 -22.59
C ASP A 181 -0.56 8.13 -23.23
N SER A 182 -1.67 8.48 -23.87
CA SER A 182 -2.58 7.53 -24.51
C SER A 182 -2.78 7.80 -25.99
N GLN A 183 -1.84 8.49 -26.64
CA GLN A 183 -1.99 8.85 -28.05
C GLN A 183 -2.20 7.60 -28.93
N TRP A 184 -1.46 6.53 -28.66
CA TRP A 184 -1.58 5.26 -29.39
C TRP A 184 -2.98 4.64 -29.30
N VAL A 185 -3.68 4.79 -28.16
CA VAL A 185 -5.04 4.26 -27.97
C VAL A 185 -6.04 5.03 -28.84
N GLU A 186 -5.93 6.35 -28.88
CA GLU A 186 -6.80 7.18 -29.72
C GLU A 186 -6.50 7.02 -31.21
N GLU A 187 -5.23 6.82 -31.59
CA GLU A 187 -4.84 6.48 -32.96
C GLU A 187 -5.37 5.11 -33.39
N TRP A 188 -5.32 4.11 -32.51
CA TRP A 188 -5.93 2.80 -32.77
C TRP A 188 -7.44 2.96 -32.99
N PHE A 189 -8.13 3.69 -32.11
CA PHE A 189 -9.56 3.92 -32.25
C PHE A 189 -9.90 4.68 -33.54
N ALA A 190 -9.13 5.70 -33.89
CA ALA A 190 -9.32 6.44 -35.14
C ALA A 190 -9.12 5.56 -36.38
N ALA A 191 -8.14 4.65 -36.34
CA ALA A 191 -7.87 3.72 -37.43
C ALA A 191 -8.91 2.58 -37.52
N ARG A 192 -9.45 2.12 -36.38
CA ARG A 192 -10.38 1.00 -36.28
C ARG A 192 -11.50 1.26 -35.26
N PRO A 193 -12.47 2.14 -35.56
CA PRO A 193 -13.48 2.58 -34.59
C PRO A 193 -14.48 1.49 -34.17
N ALA A 194 -14.57 0.40 -34.93
CA ALA A 194 -15.44 -0.75 -34.65
C ALA A 194 -14.71 -1.92 -33.98
N ASP A 195 -13.41 -1.80 -33.70
CA ASP A 195 -12.63 -2.86 -33.06
C ASP A 195 -12.99 -2.97 -31.57
N PRO A 196 -13.57 -4.10 -31.09
CA PRO A 196 -13.98 -4.21 -29.69
C PRO A 196 -12.81 -4.11 -28.71
N VAL A 197 -11.61 -4.52 -29.12
CA VAL A 197 -10.45 -4.57 -28.22
C VAL A 197 -10.01 -3.16 -27.83
N VAL A 198 -10.01 -2.19 -28.76
CA VAL A 198 -9.67 -0.81 -28.40
C VAL A 198 -10.73 -0.17 -27.51
N HIS A 199 -12.01 -0.54 -27.64
CA HIS A 199 -13.05 -0.07 -26.71
C HIS A 199 -12.82 -0.60 -25.29
N ALA A 200 -12.44 -1.87 -25.15
CA ALA A 200 -12.07 -2.45 -23.86
C ALA A 200 -10.86 -1.73 -23.23
N VAL A 201 -9.80 -1.48 -24.02
CA VAL A 201 -8.61 -0.73 -23.56
C VAL A 201 -8.98 0.69 -23.14
N ARG A 202 -9.85 1.38 -23.91
CA ARG A 202 -10.31 2.74 -23.59
C ARG A 202 -11.15 2.78 -22.31
N ALA A 203 -12.00 1.78 -22.09
CA ALA A 203 -12.79 1.66 -20.87
C ALA A 203 -11.88 1.48 -19.64
N GLU A 204 -10.92 0.55 -19.73
CA GLU A 204 -9.95 0.32 -18.65
C GLU A 204 -9.08 1.55 -18.39
N LEU A 205 -8.60 2.22 -19.45
CA LEU A 205 -7.83 3.46 -19.32
C LEU A 205 -8.62 4.59 -18.65
N ALA A 206 -9.90 4.75 -19.01
CA ALA A 206 -10.78 5.73 -18.39
C ALA A 206 -10.99 5.41 -16.90
N LEU A 207 -11.13 4.13 -16.55
CA LEU A 207 -11.21 3.68 -15.17
C LEU A 207 -9.93 4.01 -14.39
N GLN A 208 -8.76 3.66 -14.93
CA GLN A 208 -7.46 3.94 -14.29
C GLN A 208 -7.24 5.44 -14.08
N ARG A 209 -7.61 6.28 -15.07
CA ARG A 209 -7.58 7.74 -14.95
C ARG A 209 -8.51 8.27 -13.85
N ALA A 210 -9.71 7.70 -13.72
CA ALA A 210 -10.64 8.09 -12.66
C ALA A 210 -10.02 7.81 -11.29
N TRP A 211 -9.50 6.60 -11.06
CA TRP A 211 -8.84 6.24 -9.81
C TRP A 211 -7.60 7.10 -9.51
N ALA A 212 -6.77 7.38 -10.52
CA ALA A 212 -5.63 8.28 -10.39
C ALA A 212 -6.05 9.70 -9.98
N ALA A 213 -7.15 10.23 -10.53
CA ALA A 213 -7.67 11.55 -10.18
C ALA A 213 -8.24 11.64 -8.76
N ARG A 214 -8.79 10.54 -8.24
CA ARG A 214 -9.25 10.45 -6.84
C ARG A 214 -8.07 10.47 -5.86
N GLY A 215 -6.98 9.78 -6.20
CA GLY A 215 -5.87 9.53 -5.28
C GLY A 215 -6.19 8.46 -4.22
N ALA A 216 -5.19 8.11 -3.41
CA ALA A 216 -5.28 7.04 -2.40
C ALA A 216 -5.98 7.46 -1.08
N ALA A 217 -6.37 8.74 -0.95
CA ALA A 217 -7.00 9.25 0.26
C ALA A 217 -8.46 8.78 0.40
N TYR A 218 -8.94 8.70 1.65
CA TYR A 218 -10.34 8.41 1.93
C TYR A 218 -11.28 9.51 1.38
N ALA A 219 -12.55 9.16 1.14
CA ALA A 219 -13.53 10.07 0.53
C ALA A 219 -13.79 11.34 1.35
N ASP A 220 -13.57 11.30 2.67
CA ASP A 220 -13.67 12.42 3.61
C ASP A 220 -12.46 13.38 3.55
N GLN A 221 -11.38 12.97 2.88
CA GLN A 221 -10.14 13.74 2.68
C GLN A 221 -9.93 14.15 1.23
N THR A 222 -10.84 13.75 0.33
CA THR A 222 -10.77 14.05 -1.10
C THR A 222 -11.53 15.35 -1.37
N GLY A 223 -10.88 16.34 -2.00
CA GLY A 223 -11.54 17.63 -2.29
C GLY A 223 -12.73 17.45 -3.23
N GLU A 224 -13.79 18.27 -3.08
CA GLU A 224 -15.01 18.16 -3.91
C GLU A 224 -14.73 18.16 -5.42
N GLN A 225 -13.68 18.89 -5.85
CA GLN A 225 -13.26 18.91 -7.25
C GLN A 225 -12.72 17.56 -7.73
N GLN A 226 -11.93 16.86 -6.90
CA GLN A 226 -11.40 15.53 -7.21
C GLN A 226 -12.54 14.51 -7.27
N LEU A 227 -13.52 14.60 -6.37
CA LEU A 227 -14.71 13.74 -6.39
C LEU A 227 -15.55 13.94 -7.67
N ARG A 228 -15.72 15.19 -8.14
CA ARG A 228 -16.40 15.47 -9.41
C ARG A 228 -15.66 14.90 -10.62
N VAL A 229 -14.33 15.05 -10.66
CA VAL A 229 -13.50 14.48 -11.73
C VAL A 229 -13.56 12.96 -11.71
N PHE A 230 -13.52 12.36 -10.52
CA PHE A 230 -13.65 10.92 -10.34
C PHE A 230 -15.00 10.41 -10.87
N ALA A 231 -16.12 11.00 -10.43
CA ALA A 231 -17.45 10.62 -10.90
C ALA A 231 -17.60 10.75 -12.43
N THR A 232 -17.14 11.88 -13.00
CA THR A 232 -17.16 12.09 -14.46
C THR A 232 -16.33 11.04 -15.21
N GLY A 233 -15.17 10.68 -14.65
CA GLY A 233 -14.30 9.65 -15.21
C GLY A 233 -14.94 8.26 -15.17
N LEU A 234 -15.63 7.92 -14.06
CA LEU A 234 -16.37 6.67 -13.94
C LEU A 234 -17.52 6.59 -14.95
N ASP A 235 -18.31 7.66 -15.12
CA ASP A 235 -19.39 7.71 -16.12
C ASP A 235 -18.85 7.53 -17.54
N GLN A 236 -17.67 8.08 -17.83
CA GLN A 236 -17.00 7.87 -19.12
C GLN A 236 -16.54 6.42 -19.29
N ALA A 237 -15.93 5.83 -18.26
CA ALA A 237 -15.48 4.45 -18.27
C ALA A 237 -16.65 3.48 -18.48
N GLU A 238 -17.78 3.72 -17.81
CA GLU A 238 -19.00 2.93 -17.95
C GLU A 238 -19.50 2.91 -19.40
N ARG A 239 -19.71 4.08 -20.02
CA ARG A 239 -20.18 4.16 -21.42
C ARG A 239 -19.24 3.44 -22.40
N LEU A 240 -17.93 3.52 -22.17
CA LEU A 240 -16.93 2.83 -22.98
C LEU A 240 -16.97 1.32 -22.76
N ALA A 241 -17.14 0.87 -21.51
CA ALA A 241 -17.24 -0.54 -21.18
C ALA A 241 -18.53 -1.15 -21.75
N GLU A 242 -19.67 -0.48 -21.60
CA GLU A 242 -20.95 -0.88 -22.20
C GLU A 242 -20.83 -1.00 -23.72
N ARG A 243 -20.18 -0.02 -24.37
CA ARG A 243 -19.94 -0.09 -25.81
C ARG A 243 -19.05 -1.27 -26.20
N ALA A 244 -18.04 -1.60 -25.40
CA ALA A 244 -17.21 -2.78 -25.62
C ALA A 244 -18.01 -4.08 -25.44
N VAL A 245 -18.89 -4.16 -24.44
CA VAL A 245 -19.84 -5.28 -24.25
C VAL A 245 -20.75 -5.45 -25.47
N GLU A 246 -21.30 -4.36 -26.02
CA GLU A 246 -22.14 -4.42 -27.22
C GLU A 246 -21.40 -4.96 -28.45
N LEU A 247 -20.13 -4.59 -28.62
CA LEU A 247 -19.31 -4.96 -29.77
C LEU A 247 -18.74 -6.38 -29.67
N ALA A 248 -18.42 -6.85 -28.45
CA ALA A 248 -17.95 -8.19 -28.19
C ALA A 248 -18.68 -8.80 -26.98
N PRO A 249 -19.93 -9.28 -27.17
CA PRO A 249 -20.73 -9.81 -26.08
C PRO A 249 -20.14 -11.04 -25.40
N GLU A 250 -19.17 -11.74 -25.98
CA GLU A 250 -18.52 -12.91 -25.37
C GLU A 250 -17.24 -12.55 -24.60
N ASP A 251 -16.75 -11.31 -24.71
CA ASP A 251 -15.52 -10.90 -24.03
C ASP A 251 -15.79 -10.57 -22.55
N PRO A 252 -15.17 -11.25 -21.58
CA PRO A 252 -15.31 -10.93 -20.17
C PRO A 252 -14.59 -9.64 -19.75
N SER A 253 -13.61 -9.14 -20.54
CA SER A 253 -12.77 -8.00 -20.11
C SER A 253 -13.56 -6.72 -19.79
N PRO A 254 -14.51 -6.26 -20.63
CA PRO A 254 -15.34 -5.09 -20.30
C PRO A 254 -16.22 -5.30 -19.06
N TRP A 255 -16.71 -6.52 -18.83
CA TRP A 255 -17.48 -6.85 -17.63
C TRP A 255 -16.62 -6.77 -16.37
N ALA A 256 -15.36 -7.21 -16.43
CA ALA A 256 -14.42 -7.07 -15.31
C ALA A 256 -14.17 -5.59 -14.97
N THR A 257 -14.06 -4.70 -15.98
CA THR A 257 -13.97 -3.25 -15.79
C THR A 257 -15.25 -2.68 -15.15
N LEU A 258 -16.44 -3.12 -15.59
CA LEU A 258 -17.74 -2.72 -15.00
C LEU A 258 -17.87 -3.12 -13.52
N VAL A 259 -17.45 -4.34 -13.17
CA VAL A 259 -17.43 -4.81 -11.77
C VAL A 259 -16.46 -3.98 -10.94
N GLN A 260 -15.27 -3.65 -11.47
CA GLN A 260 -14.28 -2.86 -10.74
C GLN A 260 -14.73 -1.43 -10.43
N MET A 261 -15.40 -0.78 -11.37
CA MET A 261 -15.87 0.58 -11.17
C MET A 261 -17.10 0.67 -10.26
N ALA A 262 -17.84 -0.43 -10.07
CA ALA A 262 -19.08 -0.48 -9.29
C ALA A 262 -18.91 0.08 -7.87
N ARG A 263 -17.81 -0.25 -7.17
CA ARG A 263 -17.52 0.30 -5.84
C ARG A 263 -17.27 1.82 -5.85
N GLY A 264 -16.68 2.34 -6.92
CA GLY A 264 -16.42 3.77 -7.07
C GLY A 264 -17.70 4.55 -7.36
N GLN A 265 -18.61 3.94 -8.10
CA GLN A 265 -19.93 4.49 -8.43
C GLN A 265 -20.96 4.31 -7.31
N GLN A 266 -20.72 3.38 -6.38
CA GLN A 266 -21.68 2.96 -5.35
C GLN A 266 -23.05 2.57 -5.96
N VAL A 267 -23.01 1.77 -7.02
CA VAL A 267 -24.22 1.34 -7.73
C VAL A 267 -25.18 0.58 -6.82
N PRO A 268 -26.49 0.56 -7.11
CA PRO A 268 -27.44 -0.29 -6.40
C PRO A 268 -27.03 -1.77 -6.42
N GLN A 269 -27.44 -2.53 -5.40
CA GLN A 269 -27.07 -3.95 -5.29
C GLN A 269 -27.47 -4.77 -6.54
N GLU A 270 -28.67 -4.55 -7.08
CA GLU A 270 -29.15 -5.24 -8.29
C GLU A 270 -28.27 -4.97 -9.52
N GLU A 271 -27.74 -3.74 -9.64
CA GLU A 271 -26.82 -3.35 -10.70
C GLU A 271 -25.47 -4.07 -10.54
N PHE A 272 -24.94 -4.10 -9.31
CA PHE A 272 -23.71 -4.82 -9.00
C PHE A 272 -23.84 -6.31 -9.32
N GLU A 273 -24.91 -6.96 -8.86
CA GLU A 273 -25.19 -8.37 -9.13
C GLU A 273 -25.30 -8.65 -10.65
N ARG A 274 -25.95 -7.77 -11.42
CA ARG A 274 -26.01 -7.91 -12.89
C ARG A 274 -24.62 -7.88 -13.53
N ARG A 275 -23.76 -6.93 -13.12
CA ARG A 275 -22.39 -6.82 -13.65
C ARG A 275 -21.55 -8.04 -13.31
N VAL A 276 -21.68 -8.55 -12.08
CA VAL A 276 -20.99 -9.75 -11.62
C VAL A 276 -21.47 -10.98 -12.39
N GLN A 277 -22.77 -11.16 -12.56
CA GLN A 277 -23.32 -12.27 -13.35
C GLN A 277 -22.85 -12.19 -14.81
N GLY A 278 -22.89 -11.00 -15.42
CA GLY A 278 -22.40 -10.80 -16.77
C GLY A 278 -20.94 -11.19 -16.96
N LEU A 279 -20.09 -10.94 -15.95
CA LEU A 279 -18.71 -11.43 -15.96
C LEU A 279 -18.65 -12.96 -15.81
N PHE A 280 -19.26 -13.51 -14.77
CA PHE A 280 -19.11 -14.93 -14.43
C PHE A 280 -19.82 -15.88 -15.40
N ASP A 281 -20.83 -15.43 -16.14
CA ASP A 281 -21.41 -16.19 -17.27
C ASP A 281 -20.37 -16.48 -18.37
N ARG A 282 -19.36 -15.61 -18.52
CA ARG A 282 -18.32 -15.70 -19.56
C ARG A 282 -17.02 -16.27 -19.03
N ALA A 283 -16.65 -15.90 -17.80
CA ALA A 283 -15.43 -16.31 -17.14
C ALA A 283 -15.70 -16.54 -15.63
N PRO A 284 -16.21 -17.72 -15.24
CA PRO A 284 -16.63 -18.03 -13.87
C PRO A 284 -15.55 -17.85 -12.80
N HIS A 285 -14.28 -18.01 -13.19
CA HIS A 285 -13.13 -17.92 -12.29
C HIS A 285 -12.19 -16.77 -12.66
N HIS A 286 -12.71 -15.71 -13.29
CA HIS A 286 -11.92 -14.54 -13.64
C HIS A 286 -11.31 -13.92 -12.37
N VAL A 287 -9.97 -13.91 -12.29
CA VAL A 287 -9.22 -13.55 -11.08
C VAL A 287 -9.47 -12.09 -10.69
N GLN A 288 -9.19 -11.15 -11.60
CA GLN A 288 -9.31 -9.72 -11.29
C GLN A 288 -10.75 -9.29 -11.02
N GLY A 289 -11.74 -9.88 -11.71
CA GLY A 289 -13.14 -9.62 -11.41
C GLY A 289 -13.58 -10.20 -10.06
N SER A 290 -13.15 -11.41 -9.72
CA SER A 290 -13.40 -12.00 -8.40
C SER A 290 -12.77 -11.18 -7.27
N PHE A 291 -11.57 -10.64 -7.51
CA PHE A 291 -10.91 -9.70 -6.61
C PHE A 291 -11.70 -8.39 -6.46
N ALA A 292 -12.23 -7.87 -7.56
CA ALA A 292 -13.05 -6.66 -7.56
C ALA A 292 -14.39 -6.85 -6.80
N VAL A 293 -15.00 -8.04 -6.90
CA VAL A 293 -16.16 -8.42 -6.08
C VAL A 293 -15.80 -8.36 -4.60
N LEU A 294 -14.70 -9.00 -4.22
CA LEU A 294 -14.22 -8.99 -2.84
C LEU A 294 -13.98 -7.58 -2.30
N GLN A 295 -13.27 -6.72 -3.07
CA GLN A 295 -13.03 -5.33 -2.72
C GLN A 295 -14.31 -4.53 -2.52
N THR A 296 -15.33 -4.77 -3.36
CA THR A 296 -16.63 -4.07 -3.26
C THR A 296 -17.37 -4.45 -1.97
N LEU A 297 -17.20 -5.69 -1.51
CA LEU A 297 -17.83 -6.23 -0.30
C LEU A 297 -17.08 -5.92 1.00
N CYS A 298 -15.90 -5.28 0.94
CA CYS A 298 -15.23 -4.77 2.13
C CYS A 298 -16.11 -3.76 2.88
N GLU A 299 -15.97 -3.69 4.21
CA GLU A 299 -16.78 -2.80 5.08
C GLU A 299 -16.61 -1.31 4.74
N LYS A 300 -15.42 -0.90 4.27
CA LYS A 300 -15.13 0.46 3.82
C LYS A 300 -15.90 0.88 2.54
N TRP A 301 -16.59 -0.05 1.89
CA TRP A 301 -17.30 0.15 0.63
C TRP A 301 -18.79 -0.16 0.79
N MET A 302 -19.29 -1.22 0.14
CA MET A 302 -20.72 -1.52 0.06
C MET A 302 -21.12 -2.77 0.86
N GLY A 303 -20.19 -3.38 1.60
CA GLY A 303 -20.42 -4.67 2.26
C GLY A 303 -20.13 -4.69 3.75
N SER A 304 -19.71 -5.85 4.23
CA SER A 304 -19.39 -6.11 5.64
C SER A 304 -18.32 -7.19 5.71
N THR A 305 -17.56 -7.26 6.82
CA THR A 305 -16.58 -8.33 7.05
C THR A 305 -17.19 -9.73 6.80
N LYS A 306 -18.43 -9.95 7.26
CA LYS A 306 -19.13 -11.24 7.08
C LYS A 306 -19.40 -11.54 5.60
N ALA A 307 -19.91 -10.58 4.84
CA ALA A 307 -20.19 -10.75 3.42
C ALA A 307 -18.92 -10.96 2.59
N MET A 308 -17.86 -10.18 2.90
CA MET A 308 -16.53 -10.32 2.29
C MET A 308 -15.96 -11.72 2.49
N PHE A 309 -15.85 -12.20 3.73
CA PHE A 309 -15.31 -13.54 4.00
C PHE A 309 -16.20 -14.67 3.46
N GLY A 310 -17.53 -14.52 3.53
CA GLY A 310 -18.47 -15.50 2.98
C GLY A 310 -18.24 -15.69 1.49
N THR A 311 -18.30 -14.60 0.73
CA THR A 311 -18.12 -14.59 -0.72
C THR A 311 -16.70 -15.03 -1.13
N ALA A 312 -15.67 -14.58 -0.40
CA ALA A 312 -14.28 -14.99 -0.64
C ALA A 312 -14.10 -16.50 -0.59
N ARG A 313 -14.69 -17.14 0.44
CA ARG A 313 -14.61 -18.59 0.64
C ARG A 313 -15.47 -19.36 -0.36
N GLU A 314 -16.65 -18.85 -0.70
CA GLU A 314 -17.53 -19.45 -1.71
C GLU A 314 -16.85 -19.48 -3.09
N LEU A 315 -16.35 -18.33 -3.56
CA LEU A 315 -15.65 -18.24 -4.84
C LEU A 315 -14.36 -19.07 -4.85
N ALA A 316 -13.58 -19.06 -3.75
CA ALA A 316 -12.37 -19.86 -3.67
C ALA A 316 -12.67 -21.37 -3.63
N ALA A 317 -13.76 -21.80 -2.99
CA ALA A 317 -14.15 -23.21 -2.94
C ALA A 317 -14.59 -23.75 -4.31
N ASP A 318 -15.24 -22.91 -5.12
CA ASP A 318 -15.66 -23.25 -6.49
C ASP A 318 -14.53 -23.19 -7.52
N ALA A 319 -13.49 -22.38 -7.25
CA ALA A 319 -12.37 -22.22 -8.16
C ALA A 319 -11.55 -23.52 -8.34
N PRO A 320 -11.08 -23.81 -9.57
CA PRO A 320 -10.18 -24.94 -9.83
C PRO A 320 -8.82 -24.72 -9.17
N ASP A 321 -8.18 -25.82 -8.76
CA ASP A 321 -6.81 -25.77 -8.28
C ASP A 321 -5.89 -25.15 -9.34
N GLY A 322 -4.90 -24.36 -8.90
CA GLY A 322 -4.09 -23.53 -9.81
C GLY A 322 -4.62 -22.12 -10.06
N SER A 323 -5.93 -21.86 -9.90
CA SER A 323 -6.47 -20.51 -10.08
C SER A 323 -6.11 -19.58 -8.91
N ALA A 324 -5.76 -18.34 -9.21
CA ALA A 324 -5.52 -17.32 -8.18
C ALA A 324 -6.81 -16.91 -7.44
N VAL A 325 -8.00 -17.29 -7.92
CA VAL A 325 -9.26 -17.13 -7.15
C VAL A 325 -9.23 -17.92 -5.84
N CYS A 326 -8.47 -19.02 -5.77
CA CYS A 326 -8.21 -19.75 -4.52
C CYS A 326 -7.62 -18.86 -3.41
N LEU A 327 -7.04 -17.72 -3.76
CA LEU A 327 -6.41 -16.77 -2.83
C LEU A 327 -7.35 -15.66 -2.35
N LEU A 328 -8.64 -15.65 -2.73
CA LEU A 328 -9.56 -14.63 -2.23
C LEU A 328 -9.64 -14.57 -0.68
N PRO A 329 -9.65 -15.70 0.07
CA PRO A 329 -9.58 -15.64 1.53
C PRO A 329 -8.29 -15.01 2.05
N VAL A 330 -7.16 -15.19 1.34
CA VAL A 330 -5.89 -14.51 1.67
C VAL A 330 -6.07 -13.00 1.59
N MET A 331 -6.69 -12.50 0.52
CA MET A 331 -6.98 -11.08 0.42
C MET A 331 -8.00 -10.61 1.46
N ALA A 332 -9.04 -11.39 1.76
CA ALA A 332 -10.02 -11.05 2.79
C ALA A 332 -9.34 -10.83 4.16
N HIS A 333 -8.34 -11.64 4.49
CA HIS A 333 -7.53 -11.46 5.69
C HIS A 333 -6.67 -10.19 5.66
N VAL A 334 -6.07 -9.86 4.51
CA VAL A 334 -5.33 -8.61 4.33
C VAL A 334 -6.25 -7.40 4.52
N GLU A 335 -7.42 -7.39 3.89
CA GLU A 335 -8.40 -6.31 4.02
C GLU A 335 -8.91 -6.17 5.45
N HIS A 336 -9.22 -7.29 6.11
CA HIS A 336 -9.64 -7.26 7.50
C HIS A 336 -8.52 -6.82 8.46
N HIS A 337 -7.25 -7.14 8.14
CA HIS A 337 -6.10 -6.61 8.89
C HIS A 337 -6.08 -5.07 8.84
N LEU A 338 -6.23 -4.46 7.65
CA LEU A 338 -6.24 -3.01 7.47
C LEU A 338 -7.43 -2.35 8.20
N GLU A 339 -8.59 -3.00 8.15
CA GLU A 339 -9.79 -2.58 8.89
C GLU A 339 -9.53 -2.58 10.41
N LEU A 340 -8.97 -3.66 10.95
CA LEU A 340 -8.63 -3.77 12.37
C LEU A 340 -7.55 -2.79 12.82
N GLU A 341 -6.60 -2.49 11.94
CA GLU A 341 -5.50 -1.56 12.21
C GLU A 341 -6.01 -0.13 12.44
N THR A 342 -6.99 0.28 11.64
CA THR A 342 -7.64 1.59 11.74
C THR A 342 -8.82 1.61 12.73
N GLY A 343 -9.35 0.43 13.08
CA GLY A 343 -10.51 0.24 13.95
C GLY A 343 -10.22 0.17 15.45
N ARG A 344 -11.26 -0.22 16.22
CA ARG A 344 -11.17 -0.36 17.69
C ARG A 344 -10.28 -1.55 18.06
N GLY A 345 -9.10 -1.27 18.59
CA GLY A 345 -8.09 -2.26 18.96
C GLY A 345 -6.75 -2.02 18.28
N GLY A 346 -6.75 -1.24 17.20
CA GLY A 346 -5.56 -0.72 16.52
C GLY A 346 -4.61 -1.81 16.01
N PRO A 347 -3.34 -1.45 15.75
CA PRO A 347 -2.33 -2.35 15.19
C PRO A 347 -2.16 -3.67 15.96
N ALA A 348 -2.41 -3.68 17.27
CA ALA A 348 -2.29 -4.89 18.09
C ALA A 348 -3.40 -5.93 17.76
N ALA A 349 -4.61 -5.48 17.44
CA ALA A 349 -5.69 -6.38 17.01
C ALA A 349 -5.40 -6.95 15.62
N ALA A 350 -4.96 -6.09 14.70
CA ALA A 350 -4.58 -6.45 13.34
C ALA A 350 -3.45 -7.49 13.32
N ALA A 351 -2.41 -7.29 14.13
CA ALA A 351 -1.30 -8.23 14.29
C ALA A 351 -1.75 -9.58 14.90
N ARG A 352 -2.61 -9.56 15.92
CA ARG A 352 -3.16 -10.80 16.52
C ARG A 352 -4.00 -11.60 15.53
N HIS A 353 -4.75 -10.92 14.66
CA HIS A 353 -5.55 -11.58 13.63
C HIS A 353 -4.65 -12.38 12.67
N MET A 354 -3.64 -11.71 12.09
CA MET A 354 -2.73 -12.35 11.13
C MET A 354 -1.85 -13.43 11.76
N ALA A 355 -1.44 -13.26 13.02
CA ALA A 355 -0.66 -14.25 13.76
C ALA A 355 -1.50 -15.42 14.31
N SER A 356 -2.83 -15.37 14.19
CA SER A 356 -3.69 -16.43 14.72
C SER A 356 -3.48 -17.75 13.99
N GLY A 357 -3.55 -18.88 14.72
CA GLY A 357 -3.39 -20.21 14.12
C GLY A 357 -4.45 -20.51 13.06
N ALA A 358 -5.67 -20.01 13.24
CA ALA A 358 -6.76 -20.16 12.27
C ALA A 358 -6.44 -19.43 10.96
N THR A 359 -6.08 -18.13 11.02
CA THR A 359 -5.70 -17.36 9.84
C THR A 359 -4.52 -18.00 9.13
N ARG A 360 -3.42 -18.30 9.83
CA ARG A 360 -2.23 -18.92 9.19
C ARG A 360 -2.55 -20.26 8.52
N THR A 361 -3.46 -21.05 9.10
CA THR A 361 -3.91 -22.32 8.51
C THR A 361 -4.70 -22.07 7.21
N GLU A 362 -5.64 -21.13 7.22
CA GLU A 362 -6.43 -20.76 6.04
C GLU A 362 -5.54 -20.20 4.93
N LEU A 363 -4.59 -19.30 5.25
CA LEU A 363 -3.62 -18.77 4.28
C LEU A 363 -2.84 -19.90 3.59
N ARG A 364 -2.28 -20.84 4.36
CA ARG A 364 -1.49 -21.96 3.83
C ARG A 364 -2.32 -22.91 2.98
N ALA A 365 -3.57 -23.18 3.38
CA ALA A 365 -4.47 -24.04 2.60
C ALA A 365 -4.82 -23.42 1.24
N CYS A 366 -5.11 -22.12 1.21
CA CYS A 366 -5.39 -21.39 -0.03
C CYS A 366 -4.19 -21.38 -0.97
N VAL A 367 -2.99 -21.10 -0.42
CA VAL A 367 -1.73 -21.10 -1.18
C VAL A 367 -1.40 -22.49 -1.71
N ALA A 368 -1.60 -23.55 -0.92
CA ALA A 368 -1.36 -24.92 -1.36
C ALA A 368 -2.24 -25.29 -2.57
N ARG A 369 -3.53 -24.93 -2.54
CA ARG A 369 -4.45 -25.16 -3.67
C ARG A 369 -4.07 -24.35 -4.91
N TRP A 370 -3.66 -23.10 -4.73
CA TRP A 370 -3.19 -22.28 -5.84
C TRP A 370 -1.90 -22.83 -6.48
N LEU A 371 -0.98 -23.37 -5.69
CA LEU A 371 0.25 -23.99 -6.22
C LEU A 371 -0.01 -25.36 -6.88
N ALA A 372 -1.08 -26.06 -6.50
CA ALA A 372 -1.42 -27.40 -6.96
C ALA A 372 -2.21 -27.44 -8.28
N GLY A 373 -1.96 -26.51 -9.20
CA GLY A 373 -2.64 -26.51 -10.50
C GLY A 373 -2.37 -27.76 -11.35
N PRO A 374 -3.05 -27.91 -12.50
CA PRO A 374 -3.05 -29.15 -13.29
C PRO A 374 -1.67 -29.71 -13.65
N ASP A 375 -0.69 -28.83 -13.87
CA ASP A 375 0.69 -29.20 -14.24
C ASP A 375 1.66 -29.13 -13.03
N GLY A 376 1.12 -29.11 -11.80
CA GLY A 376 1.90 -28.90 -10.58
C GLY A 376 2.39 -27.46 -10.41
N ALA A 377 1.76 -26.51 -11.10
CA ALA A 377 2.07 -25.08 -11.05
C ALA A 377 0.78 -24.24 -11.14
N PRO A 378 0.81 -22.99 -10.64
CA PRO A 378 -0.26 -22.01 -10.85
C PRO A 378 -0.63 -21.83 -12.32
N GLN A 379 -1.90 -21.50 -12.58
CA GLN A 379 -2.32 -21.03 -13.89
C GLN A 379 -1.64 -19.69 -14.23
N PRO A 380 -1.41 -19.38 -15.53
CA PRO A 380 -0.64 -18.20 -15.93
C PRO A 380 -1.27 -16.86 -15.50
N GLY A 381 -2.59 -16.74 -15.59
CA GLY A 381 -3.31 -15.48 -15.33
C GLY A 381 -3.12 -14.97 -13.91
N ALA A 382 -2.72 -13.69 -13.78
CA ALA A 382 -2.51 -13.00 -12.50
C ALA A 382 -1.51 -13.69 -11.55
N ARG A 383 -0.58 -14.51 -12.09
CA ARG A 383 0.42 -15.23 -11.29
C ARG A 383 1.32 -14.27 -10.51
N LEU A 384 1.80 -13.20 -11.15
CA LEU A 384 2.68 -12.23 -10.51
C LEU A 384 1.96 -11.47 -9.39
N PHE A 385 0.75 -11.00 -9.69
CA PHE A 385 -0.16 -10.40 -8.72
C PHE A 385 -0.39 -11.32 -7.50
N ALA A 386 -0.65 -12.61 -7.73
CA ALA A 386 -0.85 -13.59 -6.68
C ALA A 386 0.39 -13.77 -5.78
N HIS A 387 1.60 -13.81 -6.35
CA HIS A 387 2.83 -13.86 -5.54
C HIS A 387 2.98 -12.62 -4.65
N ASN A 388 2.70 -11.41 -5.17
CA ASN A 388 2.74 -10.17 -4.39
C ASN A 388 1.72 -10.19 -3.23
N VAL A 389 0.50 -10.64 -3.49
CA VAL A 389 -0.55 -10.80 -2.46
C VAL A 389 -0.14 -11.78 -1.37
N VAL A 390 0.36 -12.95 -1.74
CA VAL A 390 0.71 -14.01 -0.77
C VAL A 390 1.93 -13.61 0.05
N ALA A 391 2.96 -13.04 -0.58
CA ALA A 391 4.15 -12.55 0.12
C ALA A 391 3.77 -11.49 1.15
N TYR A 392 2.93 -10.53 0.77
CA TYR A 392 2.45 -9.48 1.67
C TYR A 392 1.62 -10.05 2.83
N ALA A 393 0.71 -10.98 2.58
CA ALA A 393 -0.08 -11.61 3.62
C ALA A 393 0.78 -12.37 4.65
N PHE A 394 1.80 -13.13 4.20
CA PHE A 394 2.72 -13.81 5.12
C PHE A 394 3.70 -12.87 5.83
N TRP A 395 4.06 -11.75 5.20
CA TRP A 395 4.80 -10.68 5.87
C TRP A 395 3.98 -10.07 7.01
N LEU A 396 2.70 -9.75 6.78
CA LEU A 396 1.78 -9.31 7.84
C LEU A 396 1.57 -10.37 8.92
N ALA A 397 1.57 -11.65 8.54
CA ALA A 397 1.46 -12.78 9.47
C ALA A 397 2.72 -13.06 10.28
N ASP A 398 3.85 -12.39 10.01
CA ASP A 398 5.16 -12.68 10.60
C ASP A 398 5.57 -14.15 10.41
N ASP A 399 5.50 -14.62 9.17
CA ASP A 399 5.79 -15.99 8.75
C ASP A 399 6.79 -16.02 7.59
N ALA A 400 8.07 -15.78 7.91
CA ALA A 400 9.13 -15.61 6.92
C ALA A 400 9.34 -16.85 6.04
N ASP A 401 9.20 -18.04 6.63
CA ASP A 401 9.36 -19.31 5.92
C ASP A 401 8.30 -19.48 4.83
N ALA A 402 7.06 -19.06 5.10
CA ALA A 402 6.00 -19.08 4.11
C ALA A 402 6.12 -17.95 3.08
N ALA A 403 6.63 -16.78 3.46
CA ALA A 403 6.79 -15.64 2.57
C ALA A 403 7.93 -15.82 1.55
N ARG A 404 9.04 -16.45 1.97
CA ARG A 404 10.30 -16.53 1.20
C ARG A 404 10.12 -17.01 -0.24
N PRO A 405 9.42 -18.12 -0.55
CA PRO A 405 9.29 -18.60 -1.93
C PRO A 405 8.55 -17.60 -2.83
N HIS A 406 7.59 -16.85 -2.28
CA HIS A 406 6.84 -15.85 -3.03
C HIS A 406 7.66 -14.58 -3.23
N LEU A 407 8.43 -14.14 -2.23
CA LEU A 407 9.38 -13.03 -2.36
C LEU A 407 10.47 -13.35 -3.40
N GLU A 408 10.96 -14.58 -3.45
CA GLU A 408 11.89 -15.04 -4.49
C GLU A 408 11.24 -15.01 -5.88
N ALA A 409 10.00 -15.49 -6.01
CA ALA A 409 9.26 -15.49 -7.26
C ALA A 409 8.92 -14.08 -7.77
N ILE A 410 8.61 -13.13 -6.88
CA ILE A 410 8.46 -11.71 -7.24
C ILE A 410 9.77 -11.19 -7.81
N GLY A 411 10.90 -11.47 -7.15
CA GLY A 411 12.20 -10.97 -7.58
C GLY A 411 12.20 -9.45 -7.73
N ARG A 412 12.24 -8.98 -8.98
CA ARG A 412 12.16 -7.54 -9.36
C ARG A 412 10.78 -7.12 -9.87
N ALA A 413 9.90 -8.07 -10.15
CA ALA A 413 8.60 -7.86 -10.77
C ALA A 413 7.58 -7.37 -9.73
N LEU A 414 7.88 -6.20 -9.15
CA LEU A 414 7.04 -5.59 -8.13
C LEU A 414 5.75 -5.06 -8.77
N ASP A 415 4.62 -5.57 -8.32
CA ASP A 415 3.33 -4.90 -8.48
C ASP A 415 3.19 -3.90 -7.31
N GLU A 416 2.70 -2.69 -7.55
CA GLU A 416 2.49 -1.71 -6.47
C GLU A 416 1.49 -2.23 -5.44
N PHE A 417 0.48 -2.96 -5.90
CA PHE A 417 -0.48 -3.62 -5.05
C PHE A 417 0.04 -4.99 -4.58
N PRO A 418 -0.11 -5.38 -3.29
CA PRO A 418 -0.74 -4.65 -2.18
C PRO A 418 0.23 -3.80 -1.35
N TRP A 419 1.52 -3.76 -1.71
CA TRP A 419 2.58 -3.12 -0.91
C TRP A 419 2.32 -1.63 -0.63
N ALA A 420 1.64 -0.95 -1.55
CA ALA A 420 1.17 0.43 -1.41
C ALA A 420 0.28 0.67 -0.17
N TYR A 421 -0.31 -0.37 0.43
CA TYR A 421 -1.06 -0.24 1.68
C TYR A 421 -0.19 0.14 2.87
N SER A 422 1.09 -0.20 2.84
CA SER A 422 2.01 0.01 3.97
C SER A 422 3.02 1.14 3.74
N GLY A 423 3.14 1.67 2.52
CA GLY A 423 4.09 2.74 2.21
C GLY A 423 4.46 2.79 0.74
N GLU A 424 5.66 3.29 0.44
CA GLU A 424 6.23 3.21 -0.91
C GLU A 424 6.49 1.73 -1.25
N PRO A 425 5.87 1.17 -2.32
CA PRO A 425 5.91 -0.25 -2.61
C PRO A 425 7.32 -0.87 -2.65
N GLY A 426 8.27 -0.16 -3.26
CA GLY A 426 9.65 -0.62 -3.42
C GLY A 426 10.41 -0.72 -2.11
N GLU A 427 10.23 0.26 -1.23
CA GLU A 427 10.77 0.27 0.12
C GLU A 427 10.15 -0.86 0.95
N VAL A 428 8.82 -1.01 0.93
CA VAL A 428 8.14 -2.05 1.73
C VAL A 428 8.54 -3.46 1.27
N LEU A 429 8.61 -3.71 -0.04
CA LEU A 429 9.11 -4.99 -0.55
C LEU A 429 10.59 -5.20 -0.16
N GLY A 430 11.42 -4.16 -0.21
CA GLY A 430 12.80 -4.20 0.26
C GLY A 430 12.92 -4.64 1.72
N VAL A 431 12.12 -4.04 2.62
CA VAL A 431 12.02 -4.44 4.03
C VAL A 431 11.60 -5.90 4.14
N ALA A 432 10.54 -6.31 3.43
CA ALA A 432 10.05 -7.70 3.50
C ALA A 432 11.11 -8.71 3.03
N ARG A 433 11.90 -8.39 2.00
CA ARG A 433 12.99 -9.25 1.54
C ARG A 433 14.12 -9.33 2.55
N ARG A 434 14.53 -8.21 3.15
CA ARG A 434 15.56 -8.18 4.21
C ARG A 434 15.11 -8.96 5.44
N TRP A 435 13.88 -8.76 5.89
CA TRP A 435 13.25 -9.51 6.98
C TRP A 435 13.24 -11.01 6.71
N ALA A 436 12.96 -11.43 5.48
CA ALA A 436 13.03 -12.82 5.06
C ALA A 436 14.47 -13.32 4.87
N GLY A 437 15.51 -12.50 5.05
CA GLY A 437 16.91 -12.88 4.85
C GLY A 437 17.22 -13.25 3.39
N LEU A 438 16.59 -12.57 2.43
CA LEU A 438 16.86 -12.73 1.00
C LEU A 438 17.96 -11.76 0.55
N PRO A 439 18.76 -12.14 -0.47
CA PRO A 439 19.76 -11.25 -1.03
C PRO A 439 19.10 -10.10 -1.79
N VAL A 440 19.87 -9.01 -1.92
CA VAL A 440 19.53 -7.88 -2.77
C VAL A 440 19.40 -8.35 -4.21
N VAL A 441 18.33 -7.92 -4.88
CA VAL A 441 18.17 -8.16 -6.31
C VAL A 441 19.08 -7.18 -7.06
N ALA A 442 20.03 -7.69 -7.84
CA ALA A 442 20.93 -6.83 -8.61
C ALA A 442 20.12 -5.93 -9.58
N PRO A 443 20.47 -4.65 -9.74
CA PRO A 443 19.86 -3.82 -10.77
C PRO A 443 20.08 -4.45 -12.14
N ALA A 444 19.09 -4.35 -13.04
CA ALA A 444 19.29 -4.76 -14.41
C ALA A 444 20.51 -4.02 -14.96
N GLY A 445 21.52 -4.75 -15.45
CA GLY A 445 22.58 -4.13 -16.22
C GLY A 445 21.92 -3.32 -17.33
N ARG A 446 22.24 -2.03 -17.43
CA ARG A 446 21.87 -1.22 -18.59
C ARG A 446 22.23 -2.06 -19.82
N PRO A 447 21.32 -2.27 -20.80
CA PRO A 447 21.75 -2.85 -22.06
C PRO A 447 22.98 -2.06 -22.51
N ALA A 448 24.08 -2.77 -22.79
CA ALA A 448 25.33 -2.14 -23.16
C ALA A 448 25.03 -1.12 -24.26
N GLU A 449 25.41 0.15 -24.05
CA GLU A 449 25.41 1.10 -25.15
C GLU A 449 26.17 0.45 -26.30
N PRO A 450 25.60 0.38 -27.52
CA PRO A 450 26.29 -0.21 -28.64
C PRO A 450 27.64 0.50 -28.77
N GLU A 451 28.73 -0.27 -28.76
CA GLU A 451 30.07 0.31 -28.88
C GLU A 451 30.08 1.25 -30.09
N PRO A 452 30.60 2.49 -29.93
CA PRO A 452 30.68 3.41 -31.04
C PRO A 452 31.46 2.71 -32.16
N PHE A 453 30.80 2.61 -33.31
CA PHE A 453 31.33 1.98 -34.52
C PHE A 453 32.73 2.54 -34.77
N THR A 454 33.77 1.77 -34.45
CA THR A 454 35.13 2.12 -34.80
C THR A 454 35.28 1.81 -36.28
N ALA A 455 35.21 2.85 -37.10
CA ALA A 455 35.58 2.77 -38.51
C ALA A 455 37.06 2.40 -38.59
N GLY A 456 37.33 1.13 -38.93
CA GLY A 456 38.64 0.61 -39.32
C GLY A 456 38.76 0.54 -40.83
#